data_AF-A0A1R4FBK0-F1
#
_entry.id   AF-A0A1R4FBK0-F1
#
_cell.length_a   1.000
_cell.length_b   1.000
_cell.length_c   1.000
_cell.angle_alpha   90.00
_cell.angle_beta   90.00
_cell.angle_gamma   90.00
#
_symmetry.space_group_name_H-M   'P 1'
#
loop_
_entity.id
_entity.type
_entity.pdbx_description
1 polymer ?
#
loop_
_entity_poly.entity_id
_entity_poly.type
_entity_poly.pdbx_seq_one_letter_code
_entity_poly.pdbx_strand_id
1 'polypeptide(L)'
;MNETSSQFAQAFRGYDKDQVDAEMQRLRDQIEQARRSATASRQEADAQIEHLTEDMEAAESRIMSLQADAAEAGSRAQAAEARAETLGQEVMDGDDENPARFSEILKVAEEQASSLIDNAAKQSERMIEDAKAQIAKQRKQADEDAEAIIGEAKHQEQQTRLRMDTEKSGHEAEQAERMTVLEQRTQQAESEAQVIVAEAERATSAMRAQATRETDALRTEAERIMREAKARELELDAAVKRREDEAQQEYLRLHNQAIAHAERITADANEKVQSALQHANHIADQSQSFEDLARAQAKHTEASAIAKSNGILSEAQTRAQSIIDNVLGHSKEMLRDAEDRQRTLRYQQQQITGFVAEMNSLMKIAEAARIPVEDEEAADETDVDEAPVFGDDVPETEIEDDREQVDPVEVSFGEADVLVVDEEATDAEIVEEEEEK
;
A
#
# COMPACT_ATOMS: atom_id res chain seq x y z
N MET A 1 -80.69 -16.53 5.10
CA MET A 1 -79.65 -16.65 4.04
C MET A 1 -78.33 -16.20 4.66
N ASN A 2 -77.19 -16.72 4.21
CA ASN A 2 -75.90 -16.30 4.79
C ASN A 2 -75.50 -14.94 4.21
N GLU A 3 -75.66 -13.88 4.99
CA GLU A 3 -74.97 -12.61 4.76
C GLU A 3 -73.52 -12.77 5.22
N THR A 4 -72.68 -13.37 4.36
CA THR A 4 -71.23 -13.35 4.53
C THR A 4 -70.76 -11.91 4.55
N SER A 5 -70.28 -11.44 5.69
CA SER A 5 -69.70 -10.12 5.88
C SER A 5 -68.42 -9.99 5.05
N SER A 6 -68.60 -9.55 3.80
CA SER A 6 -67.55 -9.47 2.78
C SER A 6 -66.46 -8.49 3.21
N GLN A 7 -65.36 -9.02 3.73
CA GLN A 7 -64.19 -8.21 4.07
C GLN A 7 -63.54 -7.75 2.77
N PHE A 8 -63.42 -6.43 2.59
CA PHE A 8 -62.70 -5.86 1.46
C PHE A 8 -61.23 -6.30 1.51
N ALA A 9 -60.70 -6.74 0.38
CA ALA A 9 -59.30 -7.14 0.26
C ALA A 9 -58.38 -5.96 0.62
N GLN A 10 -57.32 -6.21 1.37
CA GLN A 10 -56.37 -5.17 1.77
C GLN A 10 -55.17 -5.18 0.83
N ALA A 11 -55.11 -4.17 -0.04
CA ALA A 11 -53.95 -3.85 -0.86
C ALA A 11 -52.85 -3.17 -0.02
N PHE A 12 -51.65 -3.03 -0.61
CA PHE A 12 -50.41 -2.58 0.06
C PHE A 12 -50.47 -1.19 0.74
N ARG A 13 -51.55 -0.42 0.59
CA ARG A 13 -51.79 0.89 1.23
C ARG A 13 -53.23 1.15 1.69
N GLY A 14 -54.11 0.15 1.73
CA GLY A 14 -55.53 0.34 2.08
C GLY A 14 -56.43 -0.77 1.55
N TYR A 15 -57.75 -0.57 1.58
CA TYR A 15 -58.69 -1.50 0.94
C TYR A 15 -58.64 -1.40 -0.59
N ASP A 16 -58.98 -2.49 -1.27
CA ASP A 16 -59.17 -2.53 -2.72
C ASP A 16 -60.29 -1.57 -3.11
N LYS A 17 -59.90 -0.50 -3.83
CA LYS A 17 -60.81 0.58 -4.21
C LYS A 17 -61.90 0.08 -5.16
N ASP A 18 -61.58 -0.83 -6.08
CA ASP A 18 -62.53 -1.25 -7.10
C ASP A 18 -63.57 -2.21 -6.50
N GLN A 19 -63.19 -3.01 -5.51
CA GLN A 19 -64.12 -3.79 -4.70
C GLN A 19 -65.03 -2.90 -3.84
N VAL A 20 -64.50 -1.83 -3.23
CA VAL A 20 -65.27 -0.87 -2.43
C VAL A 20 -66.24 -0.07 -3.29
N ASP A 21 -65.79 0.45 -4.44
CA ASP A 21 -66.66 1.21 -5.37
C ASP A 21 -67.78 0.33 -5.94
N ALA A 22 -67.52 -0.96 -6.20
CA ALA A 22 -68.52 -1.91 -6.67
C ALA A 22 -69.63 -2.18 -5.64
N GLU A 23 -69.30 -2.48 -4.38
CA GLU A 23 -70.33 -2.67 -3.33
C GLU A 23 -71.02 -1.33 -2.96
N MET A 24 -70.31 -0.20 -3.02
CA MET A 24 -70.93 1.13 -2.89
C MET A 24 -71.91 1.45 -4.03
N GLN A 25 -71.66 0.99 -5.25
CA GLN A 25 -72.61 1.11 -6.35
C GLN A 25 -73.82 0.18 -6.13
N ARG A 26 -73.59 -1.09 -5.78
CA ARG A 26 -74.65 -2.06 -5.45
C ARG A 26 -75.59 -1.55 -4.34
N LEU A 27 -75.04 -0.93 -3.30
CA LEU A 27 -75.81 -0.35 -2.20
C LEU A 27 -76.66 0.86 -2.67
N ARG A 28 -76.14 1.70 -3.58
CA ARG A 28 -76.91 2.79 -4.21
C ARG A 28 -78.07 2.23 -5.04
N ASP A 29 -77.81 1.20 -5.84
CA ASP A 29 -78.82 0.54 -6.68
C ASP A 29 -79.93 -0.09 -5.83
N GLN A 30 -79.58 -0.74 -4.71
CA GLN A 30 -80.53 -1.27 -3.72
C GLN A 30 -81.35 -0.16 -3.05
N ILE A 31 -80.73 0.95 -2.65
CA ILE A 31 -81.44 2.11 -2.09
C ILE A 31 -82.40 2.72 -3.12
N GLU A 32 -82.02 2.80 -4.40
CA GLU A 32 -82.92 3.30 -5.43
C GLU A 32 -84.08 2.31 -5.71
N GLN A 33 -83.81 1.01 -5.74
CA GLN A 33 -84.86 -0.01 -5.89
C GLN A 33 -85.86 0.05 -4.72
N ALA A 34 -85.38 0.17 -3.47
CA ALA A 34 -86.22 0.32 -2.29
C ALA A 34 -87.04 1.63 -2.29
N ARG A 35 -86.50 2.72 -2.85
CA ARG A 35 -87.26 3.97 -3.07
C ARG A 35 -88.34 3.78 -4.13
N ARG A 36 -88.03 3.14 -5.26
CA ARG A 36 -88.97 2.90 -6.37
C ARG A 36 -90.15 2.01 -5.92
N SER A 37 -89.91 0.96 -5.14
CA SER A 37 -90.99 0.13 -4.58
C SER A 37 -91.82 0.87 -3.53
N ALA A 38 -91.18 1.66 -2.65
CA ALA A 38 -91.90 2.50 -1.70
C ALA A 38 -92.77 3.59 -2.36
N THR A 39 -92.36 4.12 -3.52
CA THR A 39 -93.21 5.04 -4.31
C THR A 39 -94.35 4.32 -5.02
N ALA A 40 -94.14 3.11 -5.55
CA ALA A 40 -95.20 2.33 -6.19
C ALA A 40 -96.29 1.92 -5.18
N SER A 41 -95.90 1.39 -4.03
CA SER A 41 -96.84 1.00 -2.96
C SER A 41 -97.64 2.19 -2.41
N ARG A 42 -97.09 3.41 -2.44
CA ARG A 42 -97.86 4.64 -2.15
C ARG A 42 -98.88 4.96 -3.23
N GLN A 43 -98.49 4.92 -4.50
CA GLN A 43 -99.40 5.16 -5.62
C GLN A 43 -100.56 4.13 -5.66
N GLU A 44 -100.28 2.88 -5.31
CA GLU A 44 -101.31 1.83 -5.16
C GLU A 44 -102.27 2.14 -3.99
N ALA A 45 -101.76 2.62 -2.85
CA ALA A 45 -102.60 3.03 -1.71
C ALA A 45 -103.41 4.30 -2.00
N ASP A 46 -102.80 5.31 -2.65
CA ASP A 46 -103.46 6.57 -3.03
C ASP A 46 -104.62 6.30 -4.01
N ALA A 47 -104.42 5.43 -5.03
CA ALA A 47 -105.46 5.02 -5.97
C ALA A 47 -106.58 4.19 -5.30
N GLN A 48 -106.24 3.37 -4.29
CA GLN A 48 -107.24 2.63 -3.52
C GLN A 48 -108.09 3.55 -2.63
N ILE A 49 -107.52 4.64 -2.12
CA ILE A 49 -108.23 5.71 -1.40
C ILE A 49 -109.15 6.47 -2.36
N GLU A 50 -108.66 6.85 -3.56
CA GLU A 50 -109.44 7.53 -4.60
C GLU A 50 -110.69 6.71 -4.99
N HIS A 51 -110.54 5.42 -5.30
CA HIS A 51 -111.67 4.53 -5.61
C HIS A 51 -112.68 4.41 -4.45
N LEU A 52 -112.20 4.34 -3.20
CA LEU A 52 -113.10 4.28 -2.03
C LEU A 52 -113.84 5.62 -1.80
N THR A 53 -113.22 6.75 -2.16
CA THR A 53 -113.88 8.06 -2.17
C THR A 53 -114.95 8.15 -3.27
N GLU A 54 -114.64 7.71 -4.50
CA GLU A 54 -115.63 7.64 -5.60
C GLU A 54 -116.82 6.75 -5.25
N ASP A 55 -116.61 5.58 -4.64
CA ASP A 55 -117.68 4.70 -4.17
C ASP A 55 -118.55 5.35 -3.08
N MET A 56 -117.95 6.15 -2.20
CA MET A 56 -118.69 6.90 -1.18
C MET A 56 -119.51 8.05 -1.78
N GLU A 57 -118.96 8.84 -2.69
CA GLU A 57 -119.72 9.90 -3.39
C GLU A 57 -120.84 9.30 -4.26
N ALA A 58 -120.60 8.14 -4.88
CA ALA A 58 -121.62 7.37 -5.59
C ALA A 58 -122.71 6.79 -4.67
N ALA A 59 -122.41 6.53 -3.39
CA ALA A 59 -123.41 6.14 -2.40
C ALA A 59 -124.20 7.34 -1.87
N GLU A 60 -123.54 8.46 -1.54
CA GLU A 60 -124.19 9.67 -1.04
C GLU A 60 -125.11 10.31 -2.10
N SER A 61 -124.68 10.37 -3.36
CA SER A 61 -125.53 10.86 -4.47
C SER A 61 -126.77 10.00 -4.71
N ARG A 62 -126.69 8.67 -4.55
CA ARG A 62 -127.87 7.77 -4.58
C ARG A 62 -128.80 8.00 -3.38
N ILE A 63 -128.26 8.28 -2.19
CA ILE A 63 -129.06 8.63 -1.02
C ILE A 63 -129.78 9.98 -1.25
N MET A 64 -129.09 10.97 -1.83
CA MET A 64 -129.70 12.26 -2.19
C MET A 64 -130.80 12.12 -3.25
N SER A 65 -130.61 11.28 -4.28
CA SER A 65 -131.66 11.05 -5.28
C SER A 65 -132.88 10.35 -4.66
N LEU A 66 -132.67 9.30 -3.85
CA LEU A 66 -133.76 8.62 -3.14
C LEU A 66 -134.51 9.53 -2.16
N GLN A 67 -133.82 10.48 -1.52
CA GLN A 67 -134.45 11.51 -0.69
C GLN A 67 -135.25 12.53 -1.52
N ALA A 68 -134.75 12.93 -2.70
CA ALA A 68 -135.47 13.80 -3.61
C ALA A 68 -136.72 13.11 -4.21
N ASP A 69 -136.60 11.85 -4.61
CA ASP A 69 -137.72 11.02 -5.10
C ASP A 69 -138.79 10.83 -4.02
N ALA A 70 -138.39 10.58 -2.76
CA ALA A 70 -139.31 10.49 -1.63
C ALA A 70 -139.98 11.82 -1.30
N ALA A 71 -139.25 12.95 -1.39
CA ALA A 71 -139.80 14.28 -1.21
C ALA A 71 -140.78 14.67 -2.34
N GLU A 72 -140.49 14.29 -3.59
CA GLU A 72 -141.41 14.50 -4.70
C GLU A 72 -142.65 13.60 -4.59
N ALA A 73 -142.49 12.34 -4.17
CA ALA A 73 -143.63 11.47 -3.87
C ALA A 73 -144.51 12.07 -2.77
N GLY A 74 -143.92 12.64 -1.71
CA GLY A 74 -144.63 13.36 -0.64
C GLY A 74 -145.33 14.65 -1.11
N SER A 75 -144.74 15.40 -2.05
CA SER A 75 -145.41 16.59 -2.61
C SER A 75 -146.54 16.22 -3.59
N ARG A 76 -146.35 15.17 -4.38
CA ARG A 76 -147.39 14.59 -5.26
C ARG A 76 -148.54 14.00 -4.45
N ALA A 77 -148.27 13.42 -3.29
CA ALA A 77 -149.27 12.98 -2.31
C ALA A 77 -150.16 14.14 -1.85
N GLN A 78 -149.56 15.19 -1.26
CA GLN A 78 -150.27 16.38 -0.79
C GLN A 78 -151.02 17.10 -1.92
N ALA A 79 -150.47 17.12 -3.13
CA ALA A 79 -151.12 17.68 -4.32
C ALA A 79 -152.26 16.80 -4.86
N ALA A 80 -152.29 15.50 -4.57
CA ALA A 80 -153.42 14.62 -4.87
C ALA A 80 -154.52 14.76 -3.80
N GLU A 81 -154.14 14.85 -2.52
CA GLU A 81 -155.01 15.09 -1.37
C GLU A 81 -155.78 16.42 -1.52
N ALA A 82 -155.08 17.52 -1.78
CA ALA A 82 -155.72 18.83 -2.03
C ALA A 82 -156.61 18.86 -3.30
N ARG A 83 -156.35 17.97 -4.28
CA ARG A 83 -157.23 17.78 -5.46
C ARG A 83 -158.45 16.92 -5.14
N ALA A 84 -158.32 15.92 -4.27
CA ALA A 84 -159.45 15.15 -3.77
C ALA A 84 -160.38 16.02 -2.92
N GLU A 85 -159.83 16.91 -2.08
CA GLU A 85 -160.60 17.88 -1.28
C GLU A 85 -161.38 18.86 -2.17
N THR A 86 -160.75 19.41 -3.21
CA THR A 86 -161.40 20.35 -4.14
C THR A 86 -162.42 19.68 -5.07
N LEU A 87 -162.14 18.47 -5.60
CA LEU A 87 -163.15 17.67 -6.30
C LEU A 87 -164.30 17.26 -5.38
N GLY A 88 -164.01 16.99 -4.10
CA GLY A 88 -165.01 16.71 -3.08
C GLY A 88 -165.93 17.90 -2.80
N GLN A 89 -165.46 19.14 -3.00
CA GLN A 89 -166.27 20.35 -2.93
C GLN A 89 -167.06 20.59 -4.23
N GLU A 90 -166.44 20.49 -5.41
CA GLU A 90 -167.15 20.67 -6.69
C GLU A 90 -168.28 19.66 -6.90
N VAL A 91 -168.13 18.42 -6.41
CA VAL A 91 -169.17 17.37 -6.49
C VAL A 91 -170.29 17.55 -5.45
N MET A 92 -170.09 18.36 -4.40
CA MET A 92 -171.15 18.68 -3.43
C MET A 92 -172.11 19.77 -3.93
N ASP A 93 -171.67 20.63 -4.87
CA ASP A 93 -172.49 21.69 -5.49
C ASP A 93 -173.18 21.22 -6.81
N GLY A 94 -172.97 19.97 -7.24
CA GLY A 94 -173.51 19.40 -8.48
C GLY A 94 -174.81 18.59 -8.29
N ASP A 95 -175.93 19.08 -8.83
CA ASP A 95 -177.26 18.45 -8.73
C ASP A 95 -177.47 17.38 -9.82
N ASP A 96 -177.07 16.13 -9.56
CA ASP A 96 -177.26 14.99 -10.47
C ASP A 96 -177.46 13.64 -9.73
N GLU A 97 -178.28 12.73 -10.27
CA GLU A 97 -178.91 11.62 -9.51
C GLU A 97 -178.02 10.37 -9.26
N ASN A 98 -176.77 10.47 -8.77
CA ASN A 98 -176.08 9.37 -8.05
C ASN A 98 -174.80 9.73 -7.25
N PRO A 99 -174.80 10.77 -6.37
CA PRO A 99 -173.58 11.22 -5.68
C PRO A 99 -172.89 10.11 -4.86
N ALA A 100 -173.68 9.19 -4.27
CA ALA A 100 -173.18 8.08 -3.45
C ALA A 100 -172.19 7.15 -4.19
N ARG A 101 -172.37 6.90 -5.50
CA ARG A 101 -171.51 6.00 -6.28
C ARG A 101 -170.20 6.66 -6.70
N PHE A 102 -170.22 7.95 -7.00
CA PHE A 102 -169.00 8.66 -7.38
C PHE A 102 -168.13 8.97 -6.15
N SER A 103 -168.74 9.29 -5.01
CA SER A 103 -168.03 9.39 -3.73
C SER A 103 -167.46 8.05 -3.26
N GLU A 104 -168.15 6.92 -3.52
CA GLU A 104 -167.63 5.57 -3.26
C GLU A 104 -166.36 5.28 -4.07
N ILE A 105 -166.33 5.67 -5.35
CA ILE A 105 -165.16 5.52 -6.23
C ILE A 105 -164.01 6.47 -5.84
N LEU A 106 -164.29 7.75 -5.60
CA LEU A 106 -163.28 8.72 -5.17
C LEU A 106 -162.64 8.31 -3.84
N LYS A 107 -163.44 7.89 -2.86
CA LYS A 107 -162.94 7.40 -1.57
C LYS A 107 -162.06 6.15 -1.72
N VAL A 108 -162.41 5.21 -2.59
CA VAL A 108 -161.57 4.03 -2.87
C VAL A 108 -160.27 4.44 -3.58
N ALA A 109 -160.30 5.43 -4.48
CA ALA A 109 -159.10 5.96 -5.14
C ALA A 109 -158.19 6.74 -4.18
N GLU A 110 -158.77 7.51 -3.25
CA GLU A 110 -158.09 8.22 -2.17
C GLU A 110 -157.45 7.24 -1.17
N GLU A 111 -158.17 6.21 -0.74
CA GLU A 111 -157.68 5.15 0.14
C GLU A 111 -156.59 4.29 -0.54
N GLN A 112 -156.69 4.06 -1.86
CA GLN A 112 -155.62 3.42 -2.64
C GLN A 112 -154.41 4.33 -2.85
N ALA A 113 -154.60 5.63 -3.10
CA ALA A 113 -153.51 6.59 -3.23
C ALA A 113 -152.77 6.73 -1.90
N SER A 114 -153.50 6.97 -0.81
CA SER A 114 -152.99 7.00 0.56
C SER A 114 -152.20 5.72 0.88
N SER A 115 -152.76 4.53 0.58
CA SER A 115 -152.06 3.25 0.71
C SER A 115 -150.75 3.17 -0.10
N LEU A 116 -150.74 3.63 -1.35
CA LEU A 116 -149.53 3.66 -2.17
C LEU A 116 -148.46 4.62 -1.62
N ILE A 117 -148.89 5.79 -1.13
CA ILE A 117 -148.03 6.80 -0.50
C ILE A 117 -147.45 6.26 0.81
N ASP A 118 -148.27 5.64 1.65
CA ASP A 118 -147.87 4.99 2.91
C ASP A 118 -146.86 3.87 2.66
N ASN A 119 -147.08 3.04 1.64
CA ASN A 119 -146.17 1.97 1.26
C ASN A 119 -144.86 2.50 0.67
N ALA A 120 -144.91 3.56 -0.15
CA ALA A 120 -143.72 4.22 -0.67
C ALA A 120 -142.90 4.88 0.45
N ALA A 121 -143.54 5.59 1.38
CA ALA A 121 -142.89 6.18 2.54
C ALA A 121 -142.21 5.12 3.42
N LYS A 122 -142.92 4.01 3.74
CA LYS A 122 -142.37 2.87 4.49
C LYS A 122 -141.25 2.14 3.72
N GLN A 123 -141.26 2.15 2.39
CA GLN A 123 -140.18 1.61 1.58
C GLN A 123 -138.95 2.53 1.60
N SER A 124 -139.12 3.85 1.40
CA SER A 124 -138.04 4.82 1.48
C SER A 124 -137.42 4.89 2.87
N GLU A 125 -138.22 4.81 3.93
CA GLU A 125 -137.75 4.75 5.32
C GLU A 125 -136.86 3.53 5.55
N ARG A 126 -137.30 2.33 5.12
CA ARG A 126 -136.48 1.10 5.16
C ARG A 126 -135.21 1.22 4.33
N MET A 127 -135.28 1.75 3.10
CA MET A 127 -134.09 1.92 2.26
C MET A 127 -133.08 2.91 2.88
N ILE A 128 -133.55 3.93 3.61
CA ILE A 128 -132.71 4.85 4.36
C ILE A 128 -132.14 4.19 5.63
N GLU A 129 -132.90 3.32 6.30
CA GLU A 129 -132.44 2.54 7.46
C GLU A 129 -131.38 1.50 7.05
N ASP A 130 -131.63 0.73 5.98
CA ASP A 130 -130.70 -0.22 5.38
C ASP A 130 -129.40 0.48 4.92
N ALA A 131 -129.51 1.63 4.24
CA ALA A 131 -128.34 2.41 3.82
C ALA A 131 -127.53 2.95 5.02
N LYS A 132 -128.19 3.42 6.08
CA LYS A 132 -127.53 3.83 7.34
C LYS A 132 -126.85 2.64 8.02
N ALA A 133 -127.49 1.47 8.05
CA ALA A 133 -126.93 0.26 8.61
C ALA A 133 -125.71 -0.22 7.80
N GLN A 134 -125.76 -0.14 6.47
CA GLN A 134 -124.63 -0.45 5.58
C GLN A 134 -123.46 0.52 5.80
N ILE A 135 -123.71 1.83 5.87
CA ILE A 135 -122.67 2.84 6.15
C ILE A 135 -122.06 2.62 7.55
N ALA A 136 -122.89 2.35 8.57
CA ALA A 136 -122.40 2.05 9.91
C ALA A 136 -121.53 0.78 9.96
N LYS A 137 -121.93 -0.26 9.22
CA LYS A 137 -121.13 -1.49 9.05
C LYS A 137 -119.81 -1.22 8.31
N GLN A 138 -119.85 -0.47 7.21
CA GLN A 138 -118.67 -0.16 6.40
C GLN A 138 -117.67 0.71 7.17
N ARG A 139 -118.14 1.70 7.94
CA ARG A 139 -117.29 2.48 8.85
C ARG A 139 -116.65 1.59 9.91
N LYS A 140 -117.45 0.80 10.63
CA LYS A 140 -116.93 -0.14 11.64
C LYS A 140 -115.90 -1.12 11.06
N GLN A 141 -116.11 -1.61 9.84
CA GLN A 141 -115.15 -2.47 9.15
C GLN A 141 -113.87 -1.71 8.78
N ALA A 142 -113.98 -0.49 8.25
CA ALA A 142 -112.82 0.35 7.94
C ALA A 142 -112.03 0.75 9.21
N ASP A 143 -112.70 0.97 10.33
CA ASP A 143 -112.08 1.19 11.64
C ASP A 143 -111.31 -0.07 12.10
N GLU A 144 -111.91 -1.26 11.98
CA GLU A 144 -111.28 -2.55 12.31
C GLU A 144 -110.09 -2.87 11.39
N ASP A 145 -110.21 -2.62 10.08
CA ASP A 145 -109.13 -2.79 9.09
C ASP A 145 -107.99 -1.78 9.34
N ALA A 146 -108.30 -0.52 9.71
CA ALA A 146 -107.31 0.48 10.07
C ALA A 146 -106.57 0.15 11.37
N GLU A 147 -107.27 -0.33 12.41
CA GLU A 147 -106.63 -0.82 13.63
C GLU A 147 -105.73 -2.03 13.35
N ALA A 148 -106.14 -2.94 12.47
CA ALA A 148 -105.33 -4.08 12.05
C ALA A 148 -104.04 -3.65 11.32
N ILE A 149 -104.14 -2.75 10.33
CA ILE A 149 -102.98 -2.22 9.59
C ILE A 149 -102.02 -1.48 10.53
N ILE A 150 -102.54 -0.66 11.45
CA ILE A 150 -101.73 0.06 12.44
C ILE A 150 -101.08 -0.91 13.43
N GLY A 151 -101.77 -1.99 13.80
CA GLY A 151 -101.25 -3.06 14.66
C GLY A 151 -100.10 -3.82 13.99
N GLU A 152 -100.29 -4.24 12.73
CA GLU A 152 -99.24 -4.93 11.96
C GLU A 152 -98.04 -4.01 11.72
N ALA A 153 -98.24 -2.76 11.30
CA ALA A 153 -97.15 -1.82 11.07
C ALA A 153 -96.30 -1.60 12.34
N LYS A 154 -96.92 -1.51 13.53
CA LYS A 154 -96.21 -1.43 14.82
C LYS A 154 -95.46 -2.72 15.15
N HIS A 155 -96.03 -3.89 14.85
CA HIS A 155 -95.34 -5.18 15.04
C HIS A 155 -94.13 -5.31 14.11
N GLN A 156 -94.28 -5.00 12.82
CA GLN A 156 -93.19 -4.98 11.84
C GLN A 156 -92.09 -3.98 12.24
N GLU A 157 -92.47 -2.79 12.75
CA GLU A 157 -91.50 -1.81 13.28
C GLU A 157 -90.72 -2.38 14.48
N GLN A 158 -91.40 -2.96 15.46
CA GLN A 158 -90.76 -3.57 16.64
C GLN A 158 -89.84 -4.73 16.25
N GLN A 159 -90.28 -5.61 15.34
CA GLN A 159 -89.46 -6.70 14.82
C GLN A 159 -88.22 -6.18 14.07
N THR A 160 -88.36 -5.10 13.29
CA THR A 160 -87.27 -4.45 12.57
C THR A 160 -86.27 -3.80 13.53
N ARG A 161 -86.75 -3.08 14.56
CA ARG A 161 -85.91 -2.51 15.62
C ARG A 161 -85.13 -3.59 16.37
N LEU A 162 -85.81 -4.66 16.82
CA LEU A 162 -85.17 -5.79 17.50
C LEU A 162 -84.09 -6.44 16.63
N ARG A 163 -84.36 -6.62 15.32
CA ARG A 163 -83.37 -7.12 14.36
C ARG A 163 -82.16 -6.18 14.30
N MET A 164 -82.38 -4.88 14.07
CA MET A 164 -81.32 -3.87 14.01
C MET A 164 -80.47 -3.82 15.28
N ASP A 165 -81.09 -3.91 16.47
CA ASP A 165 -80.38 -3.92 17.75
C ASP A 165 -79.52 -5.20 17.92
N THR A 166 -80.00 -6.36 17.47
CA THR A 166 -79.20 -7.60 17.48
C THR A 166 -78.05 -7.59 16.48
N GLU A 167 -78.27 -7.06 15.26
CA GLU A 167 -77.23 -6.94 14.23
C GLU A 167 -76.15 -5.94 14.64
N LYS A 168 -76.58 -4.80 15.20
CA LYS A 168 -75.69 -3.79 15.79
C LYS A 168 -74.85 -4.40 16.92
N SER A 169 -75.47 -5.08 17.88
CA SER A 169 -74.76 -5.71 19.01
C SER A 169 -73.76 -6.78 18.54
N GLY A 170 -74.11 -7.54 17.48
CA GLY A 170 -73.20 -8.47 16.82
C GLY A 170 -71.99 -7.76 16.21
N HIS A 171 -72.20 -6.67 15.47
CA HIS A 171 -71.10 -5.89 14.88
C HIS A 171 -70.25 -5.16 15.92
N GLU A 172 -70.83 -4.68 17.03
CA GLU A 172 -70.08 -4.10 18.16
C GLU A 172 -69.19 -5.16 18.83
N ALA A 173 -69.68 -6.40 18.99
CA ALA A 173 -68.87 -7.53 19.47
C ALA A 173 -67.75 -7.91 18.48
N GLU A 174 -68.06 -8.07 17.19
CA GLU A 174 -67.04 -8.32 16.15
C GLU A 174 -65.95 -7.24 16.12
N GLN A 175 -66.32 -5.97 16.30
CA GLN A 175 -65.35 -4.88 16.35
C GLN A 175 -64.47 -4.94 17.61
N ALA A 176 -65.04 -5.27 18.78
CA ALA A 176 -64.28 -5.44 20.01
C ALA A 176 -63.28 -6.62 19.92
N GLU A 177 -63.70 -7.76 19.35
CA GLU A 177 -62.83 -8.91 19.10
C GLU A 177 -61.70 -8.56 18.11
N ARG A 178 -62.03 -7.92 16.98
CA ARG A 178 -61.03 -7.49 15.98
C ARG A 178 -60.03 -6.49 16.57
N MET A 179 -60.48 -5.52 17.38
CA MET A 179 -59.59 -4.60 18.10
C MET A 179 -58.67 -5.33 19.06
N THR A 180 -59.18 -6.32 19.80
CA THR A 180 -58.39 -7.14 20.74
C THR A 180 -57.32 -7.96 20.01
N VAL A 181 -57.66 -8.55 18.86
CA VAL A 181 -56.71 -9.29 18.01
C VAL A 181 -55.66 -8.37 17.37
N LEU A 182 -56.04 -7.15 16.99
CA LEU A 182 -55.08 -6.14 16.51
C LEU A 182 -54.13 -5.69 17.63
N GLU A 183 -54.64 -5.43 18.83
CA GLU A 183 -53.82 -5.05 19.99
C GLU A 183 -52.83 -6.17 20.38
N GLN A 184 -53.29 -7.42 20.41
CA GLN A 184 -52.42 -8.58 20.63
C GLN A 184 -51.33 -8.70 19.54
N ARG A 185 -51.66 -8.42 18.28
CA ARG A 185 -50.67 -8.40 17.19
C ARG A 185 -49.68 -7.25 17.30
N THR A 186 -50.09 -6.07 17.75
CA THR A 186 -49.14 -4.96 18.02
C THR A 186 -48.25 -5.26 19.20
N GLN A 187 -48.78 -5.79 20.31
CA GLN A 187 -47.98 -6.23 21.46
C GLN A 187 -46.99 -7.35 21.08
N GLN A 188 -47.42 -8.31 20.26
CA GLN A 188 -46.53 -9.34 19.70
C GLN A 188 -45.41 -8.72 18.87
N ALA A 189 -45.74 -7.89 17.86
CA ALA A 189 -44.75 -7.25 16.99
C ALA A 189 -43.78 -6.33 17.77
N GLU A 190 -44.25 -5.62 18.79
CA GLU A 190 -43.40 -4.83 19.69
C GLU A 190 -42.42 -5.71 20.49
N SER A 191 -42.88 -6.86 21.00
CA SER A 191 -42.01 -7.81 21.71
C SER A 191 -40.99 -8.50 20.80
N GLU A 192 -41.38 -8.86 19.57
CA GLU A 192 -40.47 -9.39 18.55
C GLU A 192 -39.44 -8.35 18.13
N ALA A 193 -39.84 -7.09 17.93
CA ALA A 193 -38.93 -5.98 17.66
C ALA A 193 -37.94 -5.74 18.82
N GLN A 194 -38.39 -5.81 20.08
CA GLN A 194 -37.51 -5.71 21.25
C GLN A 194 -36.50 -6.88 21.32
N VAL A 195 -36.90 -8.10 20.96
CA VAL A 195 -35.97 -9.24 20.87
C VAL A 195 -34.93 -9.02 19.78
N ILE A 196 -35.34 -8.58 18.59
CA ILE A 196 -34.42 -8.29 17.46
C ILE A 196 -33.42 -7.18 17.84
N VAL A 197 -33.87 -6.10 18.48
CA VAL A 197 -32.99 -5.03 18.98
C VAL A 197 -32.01 -5.57 20.03
N ALA A 198 -32.49 -6.33 21.03
CA ALA A 198 -31.64 -6.89 22.06
C ALA A 198 -30.63 -7.92 21.51
N GLU A 199 -30.96 -8.65 20.45
CA GLU A 199 -30.03 -9.53 19.75
C GLU A 199 -28.99 -8.75 18.94
N ALA A 200 -29.39 -7.69 18.23
CA ALA A 200 -28.47 -6.80 17.52
C ALA A 200 -27.51 -6.05 18.47
N GLU A 201 -27.99 -5.63 19.65
CA GLU A 201 -27.14 -5.04 20.69
C GLU A 201 -26.12 -6.05 21.23
N ARG A 202 -26.53 -7.31 21.46
CA ARG A 202 -25.61 -8.39 21.86
C ARG A 202 -24.59 -8.71 20.75
N ALA A 203 -25.03 -8.82 19.50
CA ALA A 203 -24.18 -9.11 18.36
C ALA A 203 -23.14 -7.99 18.14
N THR A 204 -23.55 -6.72 18.12
CA THR A 204 -22.62 -5.60 17.99
C THR A 204 -21.71 -5.45 19.22
N SER A 205 -22.15 -5.82 20.42
CA SER A 205 -21.29 -5.88 21.61
C SER A 205 -20.26 -7.01 21.53
N ALA A 206 -20.64 -8.18 21.01
CA ALA A 206 -19.73 -9.29 20.77
C ALA A 206 -18.69 -8.94 19.69
N MET A 207 -19.10 -8.31 18.59
CA MET A 207 -18.19 -7.82 17.53
C MET A 207 -17.21 -6.78 18.07
N ARG A 208 -17.67 -5.81 18.88
CA ARG A 208 -16.78 -4.85 19.56
C ARG A 208 -15.77 -5.57 20.47
N ALA A 209 -16.24 -6.52 21.28
CA ALA A 209 -15.37 -7.29 22.19
C ALA A 209 -14.38 -8.21 21.46
N GLN A 210 -14.71 -8.67 20.25
CA GLN A 210 -13.79 -9.39 19.37
C GLN A 210 -12.74 -8.43 18.78
N ALA A 211 -13.16 -7.32 18.18
CA ALA A 211 -12.26 -6.34 17.59
C ALA A 211 -11.27 -5.73 18.61
N THR A 212 -11.68 -5.53 19.88
CA THR A 212 -10.74 -5.11 20.94
C THR A 212 -9.73 -6.19 21.26
N ARG A 213 -10.13 -7.48 21.32
CA ARG A 213 -9.19 -8.59 21.57
C ARG A 213 -8.21 -8.79 20.42
N GLU A 214 -8.67 -8.62 19.18
CA GLU A 214 -7.83 -8.73 17.98
C GLU A 214 -6.83 -7.56 17.89
N THR A 215 -7.26 -6.34 18.18
CA THR A 215 -6.35 -5.18 18.22
C THR A 215 -5.37 -5.22 19.39
N ASP A 216 -5.78 -5.69 20.57
CA ASP A 216 -4.86 -5.96 21.69
C ASP A 216 -3.87 -7.09 21.35
N ALA A 217 -4.31 -8.19 20.72
CA ALA A 217 -3.45 -9.27 20.29
C ALA A 217 -2.40 -8.78 19.26
N LEU A 218 -2.84 -8.11 18.20
CA LEU A 218 -1.96 -7.50 17.18
C LEU A 218 -0.98 -6.51 17.81
N ARG A 219 -1.41 -5.72 18.81
CA ARG A 219 -0.52 -4.83 19.56
C ARG A 219 0.54 -5.60 20.35
N THR A 220 0.16 -6.64 21.10
CA THR A 220 1.13 -7.44 21.86
C THR A 220 2.14 -8.16 20.95
N GLU A 221 1.71 -8.58 19.76
CA GLU A 221 2.58 -9.19 18.74
C GLU A 221 3.49 -8.16 18.07
N ALA A 222 2.99 -6.97 17.72
CA ALA A 222 3.81 -5.88 17.23
C ALA A 222 4.87 -5.45 18.27
N GLU A 223 4.51 -5.35 19.55
CA GLU A 223 5.49 -5.10 20.61
C GLU A 223 6.47 -6.27 20.80
N ARG A 224 6.05 -7.53 20.59
CA ARG A 224 6.95 -8.70 20.61
C ARG A 224 7.99 -8.61 19.49
N ILE A 225 7.55 -8.33 18.27
CA ILE A 225 8.39 -8.14 17.08
C ILE A 225 9.35 -6.96 17.29
N MET A 226 8.89 -5.83 17.83
CA MET A 226 9.74 -4.67 18.13
C MET A 226 10.80 -4.96 19.20
N ARG A 227 10.46 -5.76 20.23
CA ARG A 227 11.43 -6.23 21.24
C ARG A 227 12.46 -7.19 20.62
N GLU A 228 12.04 -8.08 19.73
CA GLU A 228 12.90 -9.03 19.00
C GLU A 228 13.84 -8.31 18.01
N ALA A 229 13.33 -7.34 17.25
CA ALA A 229 14.11 -6.51 16.33
C ALA A 229 15.16 -5.69 17.07
N LYS A 230 14.80 -5.06 18.20
CA LYS A 230 15.75 -4.30 19.02
C LYS A 230 16.80 -5.19 19.71
N ALA A 231 16.48 -6.44 20.02
CA ALA A 231 17.47 -7.40 20.49
C ALA A 231 18.49 -7.72 19.39
N ARG A 232 18.03 -8.01 18.17
CA ARG A 232 18.91 -8.22 16.99
C ARG A 232 19.76 -6.99 16.66
N GLU A 233 19.20 -5.79 16.75
CA GLU A 233 19.94 -4.53 16.56
C GLU A 233 21.12 -4.41 17.54
N LEU A 234 20.89 -4.71 18.82
CA LEU A 234 21.93 -4.70 19.85
C LEU A 234 22.96 -5.83 19.68
N GLU A 235 22.54 -7.02 19.24
CA GLU A 235 23.44 -8.12 18.90
C GLU A 235 24.34 -7.77 17.70
N LEU A 236 23.79 -7.10 16.68
CA LEU A 236 24.54 -6.63 15.51
C LEU A 236 25.50 -5.49 15.86
N ASP A 237 25.09 -4.50 16.65
CA ASP A 237 25.96 -3.44 17.16
C ASP A 237 27.14 -4.03 17.97
N ALA A 238 26.86 -5.00 18.84
CA ALA A 238 27.90 -5.71 19.59
C ALA A 238 28.82 -6.56 18.70
N ALA A 239 28.31 -7.12 17.59
CA ALA A 239 29.12 -7.86 16.61
C ALA A 239 30.00 -6.93 15.76
N VAL A 240 29.48 -5.78 15.34
CA VAL A 240 30.26 -4.73 14.64
C VAL A 240 31.38 -4.24 15.54
N LYS A 241 31.09 -3.85 16.78
CA LYS A 241 32.12 -3.37 17.74
C LYS A 241 33.21 -4.40 18.01
N ARG A 242 32.88 -5.69 18.17
CA ARG A 242 33.90 -6.76 18.28
C ARG A 242 34.80 -6.81 17.04
N ARG A 243 34.22 -6.71 15.85
CA ARG A 243 34.97 -6.71 14.59
C ARG A 243 35.83 -5.44 14.42
N GLU A 244 35.37 -4.29 14.91
CA GLU A 244 36.15 -3.06 14.98
C GLU A 244 37.33 -3.19 15.97
N ASP A 245 37.09 -3.74 17.17
CA ASP A 245 38.14 -4.01 18.17
C ASP A 245 39.17 -5.04 17.66
N GLU A 246 38.73 -6.10 16.99
CA GLU A 246 39.58 -7.11 16.35
C GLU A 246 40.42 -6.49 15.22
N ALA A 247 39.80 -5.69 14.34
CA ALA A 247 40.50 -5.00 13.26
C ALA A 247 41.50 -3.94 13.77
N GLN A 248 41.18 -3.22 14.84
CA GLN A 248 42.11 -2.30 15.50
C GLN A 248 43.29 -3.04 16.15
N GLN A 249 43.03 -4.18 16.81
CA GLN A 249 44.08 -5.03 17.37
C GLN A 249 45.00 -5.61 16.29
N GLU A 250 44.45 -6.09 15.16
CA GLU A 250 45.26 -6.54 14.02
C GLU A 250 46.03 -5.38 13.39
N TYR A 251 45.42 -4.21 13.20
CA TYR A 251 46.12 -3.03 12.69
C TYR A 251 47.30 -2.65 13.59
N LEU A 252 47.11 -2.59 14.91
CA LEU A 252 48.18 -2.32 15.87
C LEU A 252 49.25 -3.43 15.88
N ARG A 253 48.87 -4.70 15.74
CA ARG A 253 49.79 -5.84 15.63
C ARG A 253 50.67 -5.71 14.38
N LEU A 254 50.07 -5.43 13.22
CA LEU A 254 50.76 -5.25 11.95
C LEU A 254 51.61 -3.98 11.93
N HIS A 255 51.14 -2.88 12.52
CA HIS A 255 51.88 -1.63 12.65
C HIS A 255 53.13 -1.80 13.53
N ASN A 256 52.99 -2.44 14.70
CA ASN A 256 54.13 -2.76 15.57
C ASN A 256 55.11 -3.75 14.90
N GLN A 257 54.60 -4.74 14.14
CA GLN A 257 55.43 -5.65 13.35
C GLN A 257 56.19 -4.90 12.24
N ALA A 258 55.57 -3.91 11.59
CA ALA A 258 56.20 -3.07 10.58
C ALA A 258 57.26 -2.12 11.18
N ILE A 259 56.99 -1.52 12.34
CA ILE A 259 57.98 -0.74 13.11
C ILE A 259 59.18 -1.62 13.47
N ALA A 260 58.96 -2.77 14.12
CA ALA A 260 60.04 -3.69 14.49
C ALA A 260 60.79 -4.27 13.28
N HIS A 261 60.21 -4.24 12.08
CA HIS A 261 60.88 -4.57 10.83
C HIS A 261 61.73 -3.40 10.31
N ALA A 262 61.21 -2.17 10.32
CA ALA A 262 61.95 -0.97 9.96
C ALA A 262 63.12 -0.71 10.92
N GLU A 263 62.91 -0.86 12.23
CA GLU A 263 63.96 -0.77 13.26
C GLU A 263 65.07 -1.79 13.01
N ARG A 264 64.72 -3.05 12.67
CA ARG A 264 65.72 -4.07 12.30
C ARG A 264 66.51 -3.71 11.06
N ILE A 265 65.85 -3.16 10.01
CA ILE A 265 66.54 -2.69 8.80
C ILE A 265 67.46 -1.51 9.12
N THR A 266 67.04 -0.55 9.96
CA THR A 266 67.92 0.56 10.36
C THR A 266 69.07 0.10 11.25
N ALA A 267 68.87 -0.92 12.11
CA ALA A 267 69.95 -1.50 12.92
C ALA A 267 70.99 -2.22 12.04
N ASP A 268 70.55 -3.09 11.12
CA ASP A 268 71.41 -3.78 10.14
C ASP A 268 72.14 -2.80 9.21
N ALA A 269 71.44 -1.75 8.72
CA ALA A 269 72.08 -0.69 7.94
C ALA A 269 73.14 0.07 8.74
N ASN A 270 72.85 0.41 10.01
CA ASN A 270 73.83 1.05 10.90
C ASN A 270 75.02 0.13 11.21
N GLU A 271 74.80 -1.17 11.43
CA GLU A 271 75.86 -2.16 11.65
C GLU A 271 76.75 -2.29 10.41
N LYS A 272 76.16 -2.35 9.21
CA LYS A 272 76.89 -2.35 7.93
C LYS A 272 77.69 -1.05 7.73
N VAL A 273 77.15 0.11 8.08
CA VAL A 273 77.89 1.39 8.06
C VAL A 273 79.04 1.39 9.06
N GLN A 274 78.84 0.92 10.29
CA GLN A 274 79.90 0.83 11.29
C GLN A 274 81.00 -0.17 10.89
N SER A 275 80.62 -1.32 10.33
CA SER A 275 81.56 -2.32 9.80
C SER A 275 82.35 -1.77 8.61
N ALA A 276 81.70 -1.07 7.68
CA ALA A 276 82.38 -0.39 6.57
C ALA A 276 83.34 0.71 7.04
N LEU A 277 82.98 1.49 8.08
CA LEU A 277 83.86 2.48 8.70
C LEU A 277 85.05 1.83 9.41
N GLN A 278 84.84 0.73 10.14
CA GLN A 278 85.93 -0.03 10.78
C GLN A 278 86.88 -0.63 9.74
N HIS A 279 86.35 -1.18 8.65
CA HIS A 279 87.14 -1.71 7.54
C HIS A 279 87.93 -0.61 6.81
N ALA A 280 87.31 0.56 6.56
CA ALA A 280 87.99 1.72 5.99
C ALA A 280 89.10 2.25 6.89
N ASN A 281 88.86 2.34 8.21
CA ASN A 281 89.89 2.70 9.19
C ASN A 281 91.02 1.66 9.23
N HIS A 282 90.71 0.35 9.18
CA HIS A 282 91.73 -0.70 9.16
C HIS A 282 92.59 -0.64 7.90
N ILE A 283 92.00 -0.35 6.73
CA ILE A 283 92.75 -0.12 5.48
C ILE A 283 93.59 1.16 5.59
N ALA A 284 93.10 2.22 6.25
CA ALA A 284 93.88 3.44 6.49
C ALA A 284 95.09 3.17 7.41
N ASP A 285 94.90 2.46 8.53
CA ASP A 285 95.97 2.04 9.45
C ASP A 285 96.99 1.15 8.73
N GLN A 286 96.54 0.16 7.95
CA GLN A 286 97.40 -0.67 7.12
C GLN A 286 98.19 0.18 6.12
N SER A 287 97.52 1.05 5.37
CA SER A 287 98.13 1.95 4.37
C SER A 287 99.19 2.85 5.00
N GLN A 288 98.91 3.45 6.17
CA GLN A 288 99.88 4.25 6.92
C GLN A 288 101.07 3.39 7.39
N SER A 289 100.82 2.15 7.84
CA SER A 289 101.91 1.24 8.22
C SER A 289 102.78 0.82 7.02
N PHE A 290 102.19 0.67 5.83
CA PHE A 290 102.92 0.43 4.58
C PHE A 290 103.68 1.68 4.12
N GLU A 291 103.11 2.88 4.27
CA GLU A 291 103.78 4.15 3.97
C GLU A 291 105.01 4.35 4.88
N ASP A 292 104.87 4.14 6.19
CA ASP A 292 105.98 4.25 7.13
C ASP A 292 107.02 3.12 6.99
N LEU A 293 106.60 1.90 6.63
CA LEU A 293 107.52 0.82 6.25
C LEU A 293 108.30 1.18 4.98
N ALA A 294 107.63 1.67 3.93
CA ALA A 294 108.26 2.10 2.70
C ALA A 294 109.20 3.30 2.92
N ARG A 295 108.81 4.27 3.76
CA ARG A 295 109.62 5.40 4.20
C ARG A 295 110.84 4.96 5.01
N ALA A 296 110.71 3.92 5.86
CA ALA A 296 111.83 3.34 6.59
C ALA A 296 112.77 2.53 5.67
N GLN A 297 112.23 1.76 4.73
CA GLN A 297 112.99 1.05 3.72
C GLN A 297 113.75 2.01 2.80
N ALA A 298 113.13 3.11 2.35
CA ALA A 298 113.77 4.14 1.55
C ALA A 298 114.93 4.81 2.30
N LYS A 299 114.74 5.18 3.58
CA LYS A 299 115.83 5.68 4.44
C LYS A 299 116.94 4.65 4.63
N HIS A 300 116.61 3.37 4.72
CA HIS A 300 117.59 2.29 4.83
C HIS A 300 118.37 2.07 3.52
N THR A 301 117.70 2.07 2.36
CA THR A 301 118.39 1.95 1.06
C THR A 301 119.28 3.16 0.80
N GLU A 302 118.80 4.38 1.06
CA GLU A 302 119.57 5.63 1.06
C GLU A 302 120.81 5.53 1.96
N ALA A 303 120.64 5.22 3.26
CA ALA A 303 121.76 5.09 4.19
C ALA A 303 122.75 3.99 3.77
N SER A 304 122.27 2.87 3.23
CA SER A 304 123.12 1.79 2.72
C SER A 304 123.87 2.17 1.44
N ALA A 305 123.28 3.01 0.58
CA ALA A 305 123.91 3.53 -0.63
C ALA A 305 124.99 4.56 -0.28
N ILE A 306 124.71 5.45 0.68
CA ILE A 306 125.70 6.38 1.25
C ILE A 306 126.85 5.60 1.90
N ALA A 307 126.56 4.56 2.69
CA ALA A 307 127.58 3.72 3.31
C ALA A 307 128.44 2.96 2.27
N LYS A 308 127.83 2.40 1.22
CA LYS A 308 128.55 1.76 0.10
C LYS A 308 129.41 2.76 -0.67
N SER A 309 128.89 3.96 -0.95
CA SER A 309 129.62 5.04 -1.63
C SER A 309 130.84 5.47 -0.81
N ASN A 310 130.67 5.72 0.49
CA ASN A 310 131.77 6.04 1.41
C ASN A 310 132.77 4.88 1.54
N GLY A 311 132.31 3.63 1.49
CA GLY A 311 133.17 2.44 1.44
C GLY A 311 134.04 2.39 0.18
N ILE A 312 133.44 2.62 -1.00
CA ILE A 312 134.15 2.68 -2.28
C ILE A 312 135.14 3.86 -2.30
N LEU A 313 134.76 5.03 -1.77
CA LEU A 313 135.66 6.18 -1.64
C LEU A 313 136.83 5.88 -0.70
N SER A 314 136.60 5.23 0.44
CA SER A 314 137.64 4.82 1.39
C SER A 314 138.58 3.76 0.78
N GLU A 315 138.04 2.80 0.03
CA GLU A 315 138.86 1.82 -0.68
C GLU A 315 139.68 2.48 -1.80
N ALA A 316 139.07 3.38 -2.58
CA ALA A 316 139.77 4.13 -3.63
C ALA A 316 140.88 5.02 -3.04
N GLN A 317 140.63 5.69 -1.91
CA GLN A 317 141.65 6.42 -1.15
C GLN A 317 142.77 5.48 -0.66
N THR A 318 142.44 4.30 -0.14
CA THR A 318 143.43 3.32 0.35
C THR A 318 144.28 2.76 -0.80
N ARG A 319 143.67 2.46 -1.95
CA ARG A 319 144.37 2.04 -3.18
C ARG A 319 145.26 3.17 -3.70
N ALA A 320 144.77 4.41 -3.77
CA ALA A 320 145.55 5.57 -4.16
C ALA A 320 146.73 5.83 -3.21
N GLN A 321 146.53 5.70 -1.90
CA GLN A 321 147.57 5.77 -0.87
C GLN A 321 148.64 4.70 -1.12
N SER A 322 148.25 3.43 -1.38
CA SER A 322 149.22 2.37 -1.68
C SER A 322 149.96 2.56 -3.00
N ILE A 323 149.32 3.17 -4.01
CA ILE A 323 150.00 3.54 -5.27
C ILE A 323 151.02 4.65 -5.00
N ILE A 324 150.66 5.66 -4.20
CA ILE A 324 151.58 6.72 -3.78
C ILE A 324 152.75 6.13 -2.97
N ASP A 325 152.50 5.25 -2.02
CA ASP A 325 153.56 4.61 -1.21
C ASP A 325 154.45 3.69 -2.04
N ASN A 326 153.91 2.97 -3.02
CA ASN A 326 154.69 2.18 -3.97
C ASN A 326 155.55 3.07 -4.89
N VAL A 327 155.02 4.19 -5.39
CA VAL A 327 155.77 5.17 -6.20
C VAL A 327 156.84 5.88 -5.36
N LEU A 328 156.56 6.20 -4.09
CA LEU A 328 157.53 6.74 -3.14
C LEU A 328 158.58 5.69 -2.72
N GLY A 329 158.23 4.41 -2.70
CA GLY A 329 159.16 3.30 -2.49
C GLY A 329 160.10 3.16 -3.69
N HIS A 330 159.54 2.99 -4.89
CA HIS A 330 160.29 2.83 -6.13
C HIS A 330 161.16 4.05 -6.46
N SER A 331 160.70 5.28 -6.22
CA SER A 331 161.54 6.48 -6.41
C SER A 331 162.68 6.58 -5.39
N LYS A 332 162.51 6.13 -4.14
CA LYS A 332 163.62 5.99 -3.16
C LYS A 332 164.60 4.88 -3.54
N GLU A 333 164.11 3.82 -4.17
CA GLU A 333 164.93 2.71 -4.67
C GLU A 333 165.74 3.12 -5.90
N MET A 334 165.12 3.81 -6.86
CA MET A 334 165.79 4.46 -7.99
C MET A 334 166.79 5.53 -7.52
N LEU A 335 166.49 6.29 -6.46
CA LEU A 335 167.46 7.22 -5.86
C LEU A 335 168.66 6.47 -5.26
N ARG A 336 168.44 5.34 -4.58
CA ARG A 336 169.52 4.49 -4.05
C ARG A 336 170.37 3.87 -5.14
N ASP A 337 169.75 3.31 -6.18
CA ASP A 337 170.49 2.77 -7.33
C ASP A 337 171.27 3.90 -8.05
N ALA A 338 170.72 5.11 -8.16
CA ALA A 338 171.48 6.28 -8.64
C ALA A 338 172.65 6.65 -7.71
N GLU A 339 172.49 6.63 -6.39
CA GLU A 339 173.58 6.87 -5.41
C GLU A 339 174.66 5.78 -5.48
N ASP A 340 174.28 4.50 -5.57
CA ASP A 340 175.22 3.37 -5.64
C ASP A 340 175.89 3.26 -7.02
N ARG A 341 175.22 3.62 -8.12
CA ARG A 341 175.87 3.89 -9.42
C ARG A 341 176.86 5.05 -9.31
N GLN A 342 176.52 6.15 -8.61
CA GLN A 342 177.45 7.27 -8.41
C GLN A 342 178.67 6.88 -7.57
N ARG A 343 178.50 6.05 -6.53
CA ARG A 343 179.60 5.45 -5.75
C ARG A 343 180.46 4.54 -6.63
N THR A 344 179.84 3.70 -7.46
CA THR A 344 180.53 2.81 -8.40
C THR A 344 181.36 3.58 -9.42
N LEU A 345 180.82 4.67 -10.00
CA LEU A 345 181.56 5.55 -10.90
C LEU A 345 182.76 6.23 -10.23
N ARG A 346 182.63 6.67 -8.96
CA ARG A 346 183.76 7.20 -8.18
C ARG A 346 184.84 6.14 -7.92
N TYR A 347 184.44 4.90 -7.62
CA TYR A 347 185.37 3.79 -7.44
C TYR A 347 186.11 3.45 -8.75
N GLN A 348 185.40 3.40 -9.88
CA GLN A 348 185.98 3.19 -11.21
C GLN A 348 186.96 4.32 -11.59
N GLN A 349 186.66 5.58 -11.26
CA GLN A 349 187.58 6.71 -11.48
C GLN A 349 188.90 6.54 -10.70
N GLN A 350 188.86 6.00 -9.48
CA GLN A 350 190.07 5.68 -8.71
C GLN A 350 190.83 4.49 -9.34
N GLN A 351 190.13 3.45 -9.81
CA GLN A 351 190.77 2.31 -10.49
C GLN A 351 191.45 2.71 -11.80
N ILE A 352 190.82 3.54 -12.64
CA ILE A 352 191.44 4.07 -13.87
C ILE A 352 192.72 4.86 -13.57
N THR A 353 192.72 5.64 -12.48
CA THR A 353 193.91 6.39 -12.05
C THR A 353 195.06 5.46 -11.65
N GLY A 354 194.78 4.33 -11.00
CA GLY A 354 195.77 3.29 -10.70
C GLY A 354 196.28 2.56 -11.95
N PHE A 355 195.37 2.19 -12.87
CA PHE A 355 195.69 1.43 -14.08
C PHE A 355 196.68 2.16 -15.00
N VAL A 356 196.61 3.50 -15.09
CA VAL A 356 197.56 4.31 -15.90
C VAL A 356 199.01 4.25 -15.37
N ALA A 357 199.21 3.96 -14.08
CA ALA A 357 200.56 3.74 -13.54
C ALA A 357 201.13 2.37 -13.95
N GLU A 358 200.30 1.32 -13.96
CA GLU A 358 200.68 -0.05 -14.33
C GLU A 358 200.81 -0.20 -15.86
N MET A 359 200.01 0.52 -16.63
CA MET A 359 200.07 0.56 -18.11
C MET A 359 201.39 1.12 -18.66
N ASN A 360 202.25 1.74 -17.82
CA ASN A 360 203.61 2.16 -18.21
C ASN A 360 204.70 1.10 -17.96
N SER A 361 204.46 0.04 -17.18
CA SER A 361 205.46 -1.02 -16.93
C SER A 361 205.32 -2.22 -17.88
N LEU A 362 204.10 -2.51 -18.36
CA LEU A 362 203.82 -3.60 -19.29
C LEU A 362 203.85 -3.21 -20.78
N MET A 363 203.82 -1.91 -21.11
CA MET A 363 203.90 -1.43 -22.51
C MET A 363 205.33 -1.46 -23.09
N LYS A 364 206.01 -2.61 -22.97
CA LYS A 364 207.28 -2.92 -23.64
C LYS A 364 207.42 -4.36 -24.14
N ILE A 365 206.36 -5.15 -24.07
CA ILE A 365 206.24 -6.46 -24.73
C ILE A 365 204.94 -6.45 -25.55
N ALA A 366 205.02 -6.92 -26.80
CA ALA A 366 204.03 -6.80 -27.89
C ALA A 366 202.55 -7.03 -27.47
N GLU A 367 201.54 -6.26 -27.93
CA GLU A 367 201.20 -5.78 -29.29
C GLU A 367 200.54 -6.86 -30.19
N ALA A 368 199.18 -6.90 -30.20
CA ALA A 368 198.33 -7.24 -31.37
C ALA A 368 196.82 -7.07 -31.08
N ALA A 369 196.04 -6.70 -32.13
CA ALA A 369 194.57 -6.74 -32.38
C ALA A 369 193.55 -6.97 -31.20
N ARG A 370 192.46 -6.21 -30.98
CA ARG A 370 191.63 -5.20 -31.72
C ARG A 370 190.61 -5.74 -32.76
N ILE A 371 189.30 -5.61 -32.49
CA ILE A 371 188.17 -5.10 -33.35
C ILE A 371 186.76 -5.30 -32.68
N PRO A 372 185.71 -4.46 -32.94
CA PRO A 372 184.42 -4.42 -32.21
C PRO A 372 183.15 -4.55 -33.13
N VAL A 373 182.07 -3.76 -32.90
CA VAL A 373 180.76 -3.57 -33.62
C VAL A 373 179.56 -4.31 -32.97
N GLU A 374 178.45 -3.74 -32.42
CA GLU A 374 177.61 -2.50 -32.55
C GLU A 374 176.47 -2.59 -33.62
N ASP A 375 175.15 -2.26 -33.46
CA ASP A 375 174.29 -1.77 -32.33
C ASP A 375 173.04 -2.67 -31.99
N GLU A 376 171.70 -2.41 -32.07
CA GLU A 376 170.74 -1.40 -32.64
C GLU A 376 169.34 -1.41 -31.86
N GLU A 377 168.22 -0.81 -32.35
CA GLU A 377 166.90 -0.55 -31.63
C GLU A 377 165.63 -1.32 -32.21
N ALA A 378 164.29 -1.06 -32.04
CA ALA A 378 163.41 0.05 -31.56
C ALA A 378 161.96 -0.36 -31.04
N ALA A 379 160.83 0.20 -31.55
CA ALA A 379 159.45 0.31 -30.93
C ALA A 379 158.30 -0.58 -31.57
N ASP A 380 156.95 -0.37 -31.54
CA ASP A 380 156.02 0.80 -31.37
C ASP A 380 154.49 0.42 -31.06
N GLU A 381 153.52 1.37 -31.05
CA GLU A 381 152.05 1.30 -30.68
C GLU A 381 151.01 0.84 -31.77
N THR A 382 149.68 0.68 -31.45
CA THR A 382 148.43 1.19 -32.17
C THR A 382 147.05 0.54 -31.76
N ASP A 383 145.89 1.04 -32.28
CA ASP A 383 144.45 0.67 -32.04
C ASP A 383 143.62 0.71 -33.39
N VAL A 384 142.28 0.72 -33.66
CA VAL A 384 140.98 1.20 -33.07
C VAL A 384 139.72 0.48 -33.72
N ASP A 385 138.49 1.07 -33.65
CA ASP A 385 137.25 0.93 -34.51
C ASP A 385 136.26 -0.29 -34.38
N GLU A 386 134.93 -0.26 -34.70
CA GLU A 386 133.85 0.79 -34.68
C GLU A 386 132.38 0.19 -34.84
N ALA A 387 131.36 0.77 -34.16
CA ALA A 387 129.90 0.91 -34.54
C ALA A 387 128.88 -0.32 -34.68
N PRO A 388 127.55 -0.16 -35.00
CA PRO A 388 126.46 0.26 -34.05
C PRO A 388 124.99 -0.36 -34.18
N VAL A 389 124.10 -0.09 -33.17
CA VAL A 389 122.58 -0.14 -33.09
C VAL A 389 121.81 -1.47 -33.37
N PHE A 390 120.50 -1.74 -33.14
CA PHE A 390 119.20 -1.10 -32.70
C PHE A 390 118.34 -2.13 -31.87
N GLY A 391 117.09 -1.96 -31.35
CA GLY A 391 116.09 -0.87 -31.21
C GLY A 391 114.59 -1.33 -31.22
N ASP A 392 113.79 -1.01 -30.17
CA ASP A 392 112.29 -1.00 -29.95
C ASP A 392 111.42 -2.26 -30.30
N ASP A 393 110.17 -2.53 -29.82
CA ASP A 393 109.23 -1.88 -28.86
C ASP A 393 108.21 -2.88 -28.20
N VAL A 394 107.36 -2.44 -27.25
CA VAL A 394 106.23 -3.16 -26.56
C VAL A 394 105.23 -2.10 -26.00
N PRO A 395 103.90 -2.31 -25.72
CA PRO A 395 103.07 -3.54 -25.65
C PRO A 395 101.58 -3.42 -26.16
N GLU A 396 100.74 -4.45 -25.93
CA GLU A 396 99.25 -4.44 -25.82
C GLU A 396 98.86 -5.74 -25.07
N THR A 397 98.34 -5.79 -23.83
CA THR A 397 97.03 -5.41 -23.23
C THR A 397 95.84 -6.35 -23.54
N GLU A 398 95.59 -7.31 -22.64
CA GLU A 398 94.32 -8.05 -22.51
C GLU A 398 93.41 -7.37 -21.47
N ILE A 399 92.11 -7.20 -21.77
CA ILE A 399 91.04 -7.06 -20.77
C ILE A 399 89.79 -7.73 -21.35
N GLU A 400 89.24 -8.73 -20.64
CA GLU A 400 87.91 -9.26 -20.91
C GLU A 400 86.88 -8.79 -19.86
N ASP A 401 85.63 -8.77 -20.31
CA ASP A 401 84.42 -9.24 -19.63
C ASP A 401 83.38 -8.31 -18.96
N ASP A 402 82.16 -8.82 -19.09
CA ASP A 402 80.87 -8.60 -18.43
C ASP A 402 80.27 -7.20 -18.20
N ARG A 403 79.08 -7.01 -18.81
CA ARG A 403 77.95 -6.27 -18.25
C ARG A 403 76.64 -6.98 -18.57
N GLU A 404 75.99 -7.51 -17.53
CA GLU A 404 74.73 -8.25 -17.61
C GLU A 404 73.51 -7.34 -17.86
N GLN A 405 72.35 -7.95 -18.14
CA GLN A 405 71.19 -7.32 -18.78
C GLN A 405 70.15 -6.75 -17.78
N VAL A 406 69.13 -6.07 -18.32
CA VAL A 406 68.03 -5.45 -17.56
C VAL A 406 66.69 -6.01 -18.06
N ASP A 407 65.80 -6.34 -17.12
CA ASP A 407 64.44 -6.87 -17.39
C ASP A 407 63.54 -5.89 -18.19
N PRO A 408 62.43 -6.41 -18.73
CA PRO A 408 61.15 -5.81 -18.34
C PRO A 408 60.08 -6.82 -17.88
N VAL A 409 59.14 -6.31 -17.09
CA VAL A 409 58.04 -7.03 -16.44
C VAL A 409 56.82 -7.16 -17.38
N GLU A 410 56.18 -8.34 -17.37
CA GLU A 410 54.77 -8.49 -17.80
C GLU A 410 53.83 -8.63 -16.58
N VAL A 411 52.63 -8.05 -16.67
CA VAL A 411 51.62 -8.08 -15.60
C VAL A 411 50.35 -8.75 -16.14
N SER A 412 50.01 -9.92 -15.61
CA SER A 412 48.76 -10.60 -15.93
C SER A 412 47.58 -10.03 -15.12
N PHE A 413 46.49 -9.68 -15.80
CA PHE A 413 45.19 -9.46 -15.17
C PHE A 413 44.22 -10.55 -15.59
N GLY A 414 43.49 -11.07 -14.60
CA GLY A 414 42.61 -12.23 -14.75
C GLY A 414 41.19 -11.88 -15.23
N GLU A 415 40.56 -12.91 -15.78
CA GLU A 415 39.19 -12.93 -16.29
C GLU A 415 38.16 -13.12 -15.16
N ALA A 416 36.99 -12.46 -15.26
CA ALA A 416 35.83 -12.66 -14.38
C ALA A 416 34.54 -12.29 -15.13
N ASP A 417 33.42 -12.91 -14.74
CA ASP A 417 32.23 -13.10 -15.57
C ASP A 417 30.92 -12.71 -14.81
N VAL A 418 29.79 -12.81 -15.50
CA VAL A 418 28.39 -12.82 -15.03
C VAL A 418 27.84 -11.55 -14.35
N LEU A 419 26.92 -10.85 -15.03
CA LEU A 419 25.48 -11.04 -14.76
C LEU A 419 24.56 -10.30 -15.75
N VAL A 420 23.47 -10.97 -16.12
CA VAL A 420 22.33 -10.43 -16.86
C VAL A 420 21.33 -9.84 -15.84
N VAL A 421 20.64 -8.76 -16.21
CA VAL A 421 19.48 -8.24 -15.49
C VAL A 421 18.28 -8.32 -16.44
N ASP A 422 17.30 -9.16 -16.09
CA ASP A 422 15.99 -9.14 -16.73
C ASP A 422 15.18 -7.94 -16.21
N GLU A 423 14.49 -7.25 -17.11
CA GLU A 423 13.65 -6.09 -16.82
C GLU A 423 12.17 -6.54 -16.86
N GLU A 424 11.68 -7.12 -15.75
CA GLU A 424 10.28 -7.57 -15.65
C GLU A 424 9.31 -6.38 -15.66
N ALA A 425 8.36 -6.42 -16.59
CA ALA A 425 7.32 -5.41 -16.72
C ALA A 425 6.07 -5.78 -15.90
N THR A 426 5.74 -4.95 -14.91
CA THR A 426 4.38 -4.88 -14.34
C THR A 426 4.00 -3.42 -14.14
N ASP A 427 3.07 -2.92 -14.94
CA ASP A 427 2.36 -1.67 -14.67
C ASP A 427 0.88 -1.84 -15.01
N ALA A 428 0.02 -1.03 -14.40
CA ALA A 428 -1.38 -1.40 -14.18
C ALA A 428 -2.33 -1.16 -15.37
N GLU A 429 -3.36 -2.00 -15.46
CA GLU A 429 -4.67 -1.56 -15.92
C GLU A 429 -5.79 -2.18 -15.06
N ILE A 430 -6.64 -1.32 -14.51
CA ILE A 430 -7.88 -1.68 -13.80
C ILE A 430 -9.00 -1.04 -14.60
N VAL A 431 -9.94 -1.86 -15.10
CA VAL A 431 -11.21 -1.39 -15.65
C VAL A 431 -12.32 -2.24 -15.05
N GLU A 432 -13.23 -1.56 -14.36
CA GLU A 432 -14.54 -2.08 -13.99
C GLU A 432 -15.46 -1.96 -15.20
N GLU A 433 -16.33 -2.94 -15.47
CA GLU A 433 -17.48 -2.74 -16.36
C GLU A 433 -18.70 -3.50 -15.82
N GLU A 434 -19.86 -2.84 -15.84
CA GLU A 434 -21.11 -3.29 -15.20
C GLU A 434 -22.15 -3.81 -16.22
N GLU A 435 -23.20 -4.43 -15.68
CA GLU A 435 -24.56 -4.56 -16.26
C GLU A 435 -24.86 -5.49 -17.45
N GLU A 436 -26.16 -5.83 -17.53
CA GLU A 436 -26.94 -6.47 -18.61
C GLU A 436 -26.44 -7.81 -19.20
N LYS A 437 -27.17 -8.93 -19.08
CA LYS A 437 -28.64 -9.09 -19.13
C LYS A 437 -29.11 -10.46 -18.59
#